data_AF-A0A1Q3TNJ6-F1
#
_entry.id   AF-A0A1Q3TNJ6-F1
#
_cell.length_a   1.000
_cell.length_b   1.000
_cell.length_c   1.000
_cell.angle_alpha   90.00
_cell.angle_beta   90.00
_cell.angle_gamma   90.00
#
_symmetry.space_group_name_H-M   'P 1'
#
loop_
_entity.id
_entity.type
_entity.pdbx_description
1 polymer ?
#
loop_
_entity_poly.entity_id
_entity_poly.type
_entity_poly.pdbx_seq_one_letter_code
_entity_poly.pdbx_strand_id
1 'polypeptide(L)'
;MTTDLALEYIKRRACELCYGDQYTLSVRHFVLQPNERRAVDGHNQFFVLIEPYCDLRVESDTAIFDLAENKINELEYEHRGNILLINQSIFINHVRFIQVIPTNCNQCP
;
A
#
# COMPACT_ATOMS: atom_id res chain seq x y z
N MET A 1 -7.81 7.87 -3.76
CA MET A 1 -7.65 8.58 -2.46
C MET A 1 -6.84 9.85 -2.70
N THR A 2 -7.12 10.96 -2.01
CA THR A 2 -6.27 12.17 -2.08
C THR A 2 -5.14 12.10 -1.05
N THR A 3 -4.03 12.79 -1.29
CA THR A 3 -2.86 12.79 -0.37
C THR A 3 -3.22 13.31 1.03
N ASP A 4 -4.01 14.40 1.12
CA ASP A 4 -4.40 14.97 2.41
C ASP A 4 -5.26 14.01 3.23
N LEU A 5 -6.21 13.33 2.57
CA LEU A 5 -7.02 12.29 3.20
C LEU A 5 -6.17 11.10 3.64
N ALA A 6 -5.18 10.70 2.84
CA ALA A 6 -4.25 9.64 3.19
C ALA A 6 -3.43 10.01 4.45
N LEU A 7 -2.95 11.25 4.55
CA LEU A 7 -2.20 11.71 5.73
C LEU A 7 -3.07 11.75 7.00
N GLU A 8 -4.34 12.17 6.88
CA GLU A 8 -5.27 12.14 8.02
C GLU A 8 -5.60 10.70 8.43
N TYR A 9 -5.86 9.82 7.46
CA TYR A 9 -6.10 8.40 7.67
C TYR A 9 -4.93 7.74 8.40
N ILE A 10 -3.70 7.95 7.92
CA ILE A 10 -2.47 7.40 8.49
C ILE A 10 -2.32 7.78 9.96
N LYS A 11 -2.59 9.03 10.34
CA LYS A 11 -2.49 9.47 11.75
C LYS A 11 -3.41 8.66 12.66
N ARG A 12 -4.66 8.47 12.26
CA ARG A 12 -5.64 7.68 13.04
C ARG A 12 -5.24 6.22 13.08
N ARG A 13 -4.83 5.69 11.93
CA ARG A 13 -4.46 4.28 11.77
C ARG A 13 -3.21 3.89 12.55
N ALA A 14 -2.20 4.76 12.57
CA ALA A 14 -0.99 4.55 13.36
C ALA A 14 -1.29 4.43 14.86
N CYS A 15 -2.27 5.20 15.37
CA CYS A 15 -2.76 5.05 16.75
C CYS A 15 -3.46 3.69 16.96
N GLU A 16 -4.31 3.26 16.03
CA GLU A 16 -5.00 1.96 16.09
C GLU A 16 -4.03 0.77 16.08
N LEU A 17 -2.93 0.88 15.33
CA LEU A 17 -1.88 -0.14 15.25
C LEU A 17 -0.83 -0.02 16.37
N CYS A 18 -1.10 0.80 17.39
CA CYS A 18 -0.23 1.04 18.54
C CYS A 18 1.16 1.63 18.20
N TYR A 19 1.32 2.28 17.06
CA TYR A 19 2.53 3.06 16.75
C TYR A 19 2.49 4.41 17.48
N GLY A 20 1.30 4.99 17.70
CA GLY A 20 1.15 6.34 18.23
C GLY A 20 1.84 7.36 17.32
N ASP A 21 2.62 8.27 17.88
CA ASP A 21 3.46 9.23 17.14
C ASP A 21 4.85 8.67 16.77
N GLN A 22 5.10 7.38 17.01
CA GLN A 22 6.38 6.71 16.80
C GLN A 22 6.42 6.00 15.44
N TYR A 23 6.34 6.79 14.37
CA TYR A 23 6.53 6.29 13.01
C TYR A 23 7.19 7.33 12.11
N THR A 24 7.75 6.87 11.01
CA THR A 24 8.22 7.70 9.91
C THR A 24 7.44 7.38 8.64
N LEU A 25 7.34 8.37 7.77
CA LEU A 25 6.72 8.23 6.47
C LEU A 25 7.79 8.17 5.39
N SER A 26 7.63 7.25 4.44
CA SER A 26 8.46 7.18 3.24
C SER A 26 7.56 7.14 2.02
N VAL A 27 7.85 7.98 1.02
CA VAL A 27 7.16 7.91 -0.27
C VAL A 27 7.84 6.83 -1.10
N ARG A 28 7.05 5.84 -1.54
CA ARG A 28 7.53 4.75 -2.38
C ARG A 28 6.95 4.89 -3.77
N HIS A 29 7.81 4.93 -4.77
CA HIS A 29 7.43 5.00 -6.18
C HIS A 29 8.05 3.81 -6.91
N PHE A 30 7.21 2.86 -7.28
CA PHE A 30 7.61 1.71 -8.08
C PHE A 30 7.29 1.98 -9.55
N VAL A 31 8.27 1.71 -10.42
CA VAL A 31 8.06 1.62 -11.86
C VAL A 31 7.96 0.15 -12.20
N LEU A 32 6.80 -0.25 -12.74
CA LEU A 32 6.52 -1.62 -13.17
C LEU A 32 6.60 -1.69 -14.69
N GLN A 33 7.38 -2.64 -15.18
CA GLN A 33 7.43 -2.97 -16.60
C GLN A 33 6.12 -3.62 -17.06
N PRO A 34 5.83 -3.64 -18.37
CA PRO A 34 4.66 -4.34 -18.91
C PRO A 34 4.54 -5.77 -18.39
N ASN A 35 3.36 -6.16 -17.92
CA ASN A 35 3.08 -7.49 -17.35
C ASN A 35 3.97 -7.90 -16.16
N GLU A 36 4.68 -6.95 -15.53
CA GLU A 36 5.55 -7.24 -14.38
C GLU A 36 4.72 -7.60 -13.13
N ARG A 37 5.22 -8.61 -12.41
CA ARG A 37 4.79 -8.94 -11.05
C ARG A 37 5.94 -8.66 -10.10
N ARG A 38 5.72 -7.81 -9.10
CA ARG A 38 6.73 -7.44 -8.11
C ARG A 38 6.23 -7.68 -6.70
N ALA A 39 6.96 -8.49 -5.94
CA ALA A 39 6.73 -8.66 -4.53
C ALA A 39 7.43 -7.54 -3.73
N VAL A 40 6.74 -7.01 -2.74
CA VAL A 40 7.23 -6.04 -1.77
C VAL A 40 6.92 -6.58 -0.39
N ASP A 41 7.94 -6.68 0.44
CA ASP A 41 7.79 -7.17 1.81
C ASP A 41 7.48 -6.00 2.75
N GLY A 42 6.31 -6.05 3.38
CA GLY A 42 5.83 -5.02 4.29
C GLY A 42 6.06 -5.31 5.77
N HIS A 43 6.35 -6.54 6.19
CA HIS A 43 6.50 -6.91 7.62
C HIS A 43 5.42 -6.26 8.53
N ASN A 44 5.86 -5.47 9.52
CA ASN A 44 5.04 -4.76 10.50
C ASN A 44 4.73 -3.32 10.06
N GLN A 45 4.88 -3.01 8.78
CA GLN A 45 4.67 -1.71 8.17
C GLN A 45 3.38 -1.76 7.35
N PHE A 46 2.79 -0.60 7.08
CA PHE A 46 1.64 -0.52 6.20
C PHE A 46 1.84 0.49 5.09
N PHE A 47 1.19 0.23 3.96
CA PHE A 47 1.32 0.98 2.72
C PHE A 47 -0.03 1.52 2.33
N VAL A 48 -0.08 2.80 1.97
CA VAL A 48 -1.29 3.50 1.60
C VAL A 48 -1.18 3.93 0.15
N LEU A 49 -2.01 3.37 -0.73
CA LEU A 49 -2.02 3.68 -2.17
C LEU A 49 -2.60 5.08 -2.39
N ILE A 50 -1.83 5.99 -3.00
CA ILE A 50 -2.24 7.40 -3.17
C ILE A 50 -2.67 7.75 -4.61
N GLU A 51 -2.18 7.02 -5.61
CA GLU A 51 -2.52 7.27 -7.01
C GLU A 51 -2.77 5.93 -7.72
N PRO A 52 -4.02 5.43 -7.74
CA PRO A 52 -4.35 4.21 -8.45
C PRO A 52 -4.44 4.45 -9.97
N TYR A 53 -3.99 3.47 -10.74
CA TYR A 53 -4.17 3.38 -12.19
C TYR A 53 -5.12 2.23 -12.54
N CYS A 54 -5.84 2.32 -13.66
CA CYS A 54 -6.85 1.32 -14.04
C CYS A 54 -6.27 -0.08 -14.25
N ASP A 55 -5.07 -0.17 -14.83
CA ASP A 55 -4.41 -1.45 -15.18
C ASP A 55 -3.43 -1.91 -14.08
N LEU A 56 -3.73 -1.59 -12.82
CA LEU A 56 -2.90 -1.94 -11.67
C LEU A 56 -3.70 -2.80 -10.70
N ARG A 57 -3.12 -3.94 -10.33
CA ARG A 57 -3.56 -4.73 -9.19
C ARG A 57 -2.53 -4.67 -8.07
N VAL A 58 -3.01 -4.38 -6.87
CA VAL A 58 -2.26 -4.45 -5.61
C VAL A 58 -2.97 -5.45 -4.73
N GLU A 59 -2.28 -6.53 -4.38
CA GLU A 59 -2.80 -7.58 -3.52
C GLU A 59 -1.89 -7.69 -2.31
N SER A 60 -2.46 -7.94 -1.15
CA SER A 60 -1.71 -8.12 0.09
C SER A 60 -2.38 -9.14 0.98
N ASP A 61 -1.70 -9.56 2.05
CA ASP A 61 -2.25 -10.52 3.02
C ASP A 61 -3.60 -10.05 3.63
N THR A 62 -3.86 -8.74 3.63
CA THR A 62 -5.07 -8.17 4.27
C THR A 62 -6.06 -7.51 3.33
N ALA A 63 -5.70 -7.22 2.07
CA ALA A 63 -6.43 -6.28 1.23
C ALA A 63 -6.15 -6.47 -0.25
N ILE A 64 -7.11 -6.07 -1.10
CA ILE A 64 -7.00 -6.08 -2.55
C ILE A 64 -7.49 -4.76 -3.17
N PHE A 65 -6.76 -4.30 -4.18
CA PHE A 65 -7.11 -3.17 -5.02
C PHE A 65 -6.91 -3.55 -6.49
N ASP A 66 -7.96 -3.51 -7.29
CA ASP A 66 -7.92 -3.72 -8.74
C ASP A 66 -9.13 -3.04 -9.38
N LEU A 67 -8.92 -1.97 -10.15
CA LEU A 67 -10.01 -1.22 -10.80
C LEU A 67 -10.58 -1.96 -12.02
N ALA A 68 -9.84 -2.90 -12.60
CA ALA A 68 -10.27 -3.66 -13.77
C ALA A 68 -11.14 -4.88 -13.39
N GLU A 69 -11.06 -5.34 -12.15
CA GLU A 69 -11.83 -6.47 -11.64
C GLU A 69 -13.18 -6.03 -11.07
N ASN A 70 -14.27 -6.60 -11.59
CA ASN A 70 -15.65 -6.24 -11.22
C ASN A 70 -16.27 -7.16 -10.17
N LYS A 71 -15.55 -8.21 -9.73
CA LYS A 71 -16.01 -9.16 -8.71
C LYS A 71 -15.52 -8.85 -7.30
N ILE A 72 -14.74 -7.80 -7.12
CA ILE A 72 -14.28 -7.36 -5.81
C ILE A 72 -15.35 -6.45 -5.20
N ASN A 73 -15.84 -6.81 -4.01
CA ASN A 73 -16.90 -6.08 -3.33
C ASN A 73 -16.41 -4.76 -2.71
N GLU A 74 -15.14 -4.70 -2.31
CA GLU A 74 -14.52 -3.51 -1.71
C GLU A 74 -13.07 -3.38 -2.18
N LEU A 75 -12.73 -2.19 -2.70
CA LEU A 75 -11.37 -1.86 -3.11
C LEU A 75 -10.65 -1.17 -1.95
N GLU A 76 -9.66 -1.82 -1.38
CA GLU A 76 -8.95 -1.34 -0.20
C GLU A 76 -7.64 -0.65 -0.59
N TYR A 77 -7.36 0.51 -0.01
CA TYR A 77 -6.15 1.29 -0.31
C TYR A 77 -5.00 1.07 0.69
N GLU A 78 -5.29 0.50 1.86
CA GLU A 78 -4.29 0.10 2.85
C GLU A 78 -3.85 -1.35 2.59
N HIS A 79 -2.55 -1.58 2.50
CA HIS A 79 -1.96 -2.90 2.30
C HIS A 79 -0.91 -3.19 3.37
N ARG A 80 -0.89 -4.43 3.88
CA ARG A 80 0.00 -4.90 4.95
C ARG A 80 0.50 -6.31 4.67
N GLY A 81 1.63 -6.68 5.29
CA GLY A 81 2.25 -7.99 5.10
C GLY A 81 2.95 -8.10 3.76
N ASN A 82 2.81 -9.24 3.09
CA ASN A 82 3.35 -9.46 1.76
C ASN A 82 2.48 -8.75 0.72
N ILE A 83 3.07 -7.83 -0.05
CA ILE A 83 2.36 -7.05 -1.07
C ILE A 83 2.82 -7.51 -2.45
N LEU A 84 1.88 -7.87 -3.31
CA LEU A 84 2.09 -8.21 -4.70
C LEU A 84 1.54 -7.09 -5.59
N LEU A 85 2.44 -6.46 -6.34
CA LEU A 85 2.10 -5.47 -7.36
C LEU A 85 2.08 -6.15 -8.72
N ILE A 86 1.01 -5.95 -9.49
CA ILE A 86 0.83 -6.55 -10.81
C ILE A 86 0.46 -5.44 -11.79
N ASN A 87 1.32 -5.19 -12.76
CA ASN A 87 0.97 -4.37 -13.91
C ASN A 87 0.21 -5.24 -14.92
N GLN A 88 -1.06 -4.94 -15.13
CA GLN A 88 -1.92 -5.66 -16.10
C GLN A 88 -1.84 -5.03 -17.51
N SER A 89 -1.11 -3.92 -17.65
CA SER A 89 -0.96 -3.21 -18.92
C SER A 89 0.20 -3.74 -19.76
N ILE A 90 0.10 -3.48 -21.06
CA ILE A 90 1.23 -3.62 -22.01
C ILE A 90 2.17 -2.40 -21.97
N PHE A 91 1.81 -1.34 -21.24
CA PHE A 91 2.63 -0.15 -21.03
C PHE A 91 3.30 -0.15 -19.65
N ILE A 92 4.29 0.73 -19.47
CA ILE A 92 4.91 0.96 -18.16
C ILE A 92 3.87 1.60 -17.24
N ASN A 93 3.80 1.11 -16.00
CA ASN A 93 2.89 1.62 -14.99
C ASN A 93 3.67 2.08 -13.75
N HIS A 94 3.09 3.04 -13.03
CA HIS A 94 3.68 3.64 -11.85
C HIS A 94 2.81 3.34 -10.64
N VAL A 95 3.40 2.90 -9.55
CA VAL A 95 2.68 2.68 -8.30
C VAL A 95 3.27 3.58 -7.23
N ARG A 96 2.42 4.39 -6.60
CA ARG A 96 2.83 5.31 -5.55
C ARG A 96 2.14 4.98 -4.24
N PHE A 97 2.95 4.74 -3.21
CA PHE A 97 2.51 4.52 -1.85
C PHE A 97 3.08 5.57 -0.91
N ILE A 98 2.35 5.85 0.16
CA ILE A 98 2.94 6.30 1.41
C ILE A 98 3.16 5.06 2.27
N GLN A 99 4.42 4.78 2.59
CA GLN A 99 4.84 3.73 3.50
C GLN A 99 4.96 4.30 4.91
N VAL A 100 4.38 3.59 5.88
CA VAL A 100 4.41 3.96 7.30
C VAL A 100 5.26 2.96 8.06
N ILE A 101 6.37 3.44 8.62
CA ILE A 101 7.41 2.62 9.24
C ILE A 101 7.44 2.94 10.74
N PRO A 102 7.05 2.01 11.64
CA PRO A 102 7.12 2.25 13.08
C PRO A 102 8.59 2.43 13.52
N THR A 103 8.87 3.44 14.35
CA THR A 103 10.23 3.73 14.85
C THR A 103 10.61 2.88 16.04
N ASN A 104 9.64 2.47 16.86
CA ASN A 104 9.85 1.59 18.01
C ASN A 104 9.23 0.21 17.73
N CYS A 105 10.01 -0.71 17.19
CA CYS A 105 9.73 -2.13 17.37
C CYS A 105 10.08 -2.49 18.83
N ASN A 106 9.14 -2.34 19.76
CA ASN A 106 9.23 -3.20 20.94
C ASN A 106 9.16 -4.64 20.40
N GLN A 107 10.17 -5.47 20.74
CA GLN A 107 10.14 -6.89 20.39
C GLN A 107 8.80 -7.47 20.84
N CYS A 108 8.09 -8.15 19.93
CA CYS A 108 6.98 -8.99 20.31
C CYS A 108 7.45 -9.92 21.45
N PRO A 109 6.66 -10.07 22.53
CA PRO A 109 6.95 -11.05 23.57
C PRO A 109 7.01 -12.48 23.01
#